data_AF-H2XT11-F1
#
_entry.id   AF-H2XT11-F1
#
_cell.length_a   1.000
_cell.length_b   1.000
_cell.length_c   1.000
_cell.angle_alpha   90.00
_cell.angle_beta   90.00
_cell.angle_gamma   90.00
#
_symmetry.space_group_name_H-M   'P 1'
#
loop_
_entity.id
_entity.type
_entity.pdbx_description
1 polymer ?
#
loop_
_entity_poly.entity_id
_entity_poly.type
_entity_poly.pdbx_seq_one_letter_code
_entity_poly.pdbx_strand_id
1 'polypeptide(L)' 'MEYIGSDFAADMKAVADDPITKDWWKVCEPCQTPLSWEGPPPSKGGKGEWWKPMDECFHDGHPATSYK' A
#
# COMPACT_ATOMS: atom_id res chain seq x y z
N MET A 1 -9.39 -0.30 -2.20
CA MET A 1 -9.04 -1.57 -2.86
C MET A 1 -9.76 -2.66 -2.07
N GLU A 2 -10.44 -3.58 -2.75
CA GLU A 2 -10.93 -4.80 -2.10
C GLU A 2 -9.86 -5.87 -2.30
N TYR A 3 -9.23 -6.30 -1.20
CA TYR A 3 -8.25 -7.37 -1.23
C TYR A 3 -8.98 -8.71 -1.02
N ILE A 4 -8.87 -9.60 -2.01
CA ILE A 4 -9.54 -10.91 -2.02
C ILE A 4 -8.60 -12.08 -1.71
N GLY A 5 -7.34 -11.80 -1.35
CA GLY A 5 -6.36 -12.82 -0.99
C GLY A 5 -6.52 -13.29 0.45
N SER A 6 -5.65 -14.23 0.86
CA SER A 6 -5.73 -14.89 2.17
C SER A 6 -4.56 -14.61 3.11
N ASP A 7 -3.49 -13.95 2.65
CA ASP A 7 -2.34 -13.53 3.47
C ASP A 7 -1.86 -12.14 3.03
N PHE A 8 -2.48 -11.12 3.62
CA PHE A 8 -2.19 -9.73 3.27
C PHE A 8 -0.72 -9.36 3.52
N ALA A 9 -0.12 -9.88 4.58
CA ALA A 9 1.26 -9.55 4.94
C ALA A 9 2.25 -10.15 3.94
N ALA A 10 2.07 -11.42 3.56
CA ALA A 10 2.89 -12.07 2.54
C ALA A 10 2.72 -11.40 1.17
N ASP A 11 1.50 -11.04 0.80
CA ASP A 11 1.22 -10.44 -0.51
C ASP A 11 1.78 -9.01 -0.62
N MET A 12 1.63 -8.19 0.42
CA MET A 12 2.25 -6.86 0.45
C MET A 12 3.78 -6.95 0.46
N LYS A 13 4.35 -7.99 1.11
CA LYS A 13 5.78 -8.27 1.03
C LYS A 13 6.22 -8.65 -0.38
N ALA A 14 5.45 -9.47 -1.10
CA ALA A 14 5.75 -9.84 -2.48
C ALA A 14 5.77 -8.60 -3.40
N VAL A 15 4.78 -7.70 -3.27
CA VAL A 15 4.76 -6.41 -3.97
C VAL A 15 5.98 -5.56 -3.60
N ALA A 16 6.34 -5.50 -2.32
CA ALA A 16 7.49 -4.74 -1.86
C ALA A 16 8.84 -5.34 -2.29
N ASP A 17 8.89 -6.62 -2.65
CA ASP A 17 10.10 -7.29 -3.12
C ASP A 17 10.27 -7.19 -4.65
N ASP A 18 9.19 -6.99 -5.41
CA ASP A 18 9.20 -6.89 -6.87
C ASP A 18 10.06 -5.72 -7.40
N PRO A 19 11.07 -5.99 -8.26
CA PRO A 19 11.94 -4.95 -8.80
C PRO A 19 11.20 -3.92 -9.66
N ILE A 20 10.15 -4.32 -10.40
CA ILE A 20 9.42 -3.38 -11.26
C ILE A 20 8.63 -2.39 -10.41
N THR A 21 7.98 -2.88 -9.35
CA THR A 21 7.32 -2.04 -8.35
C THR A 21 8.28 -1.05 -7.70
N LYS A 22 9.51 -1.48 -7.36
CA LYS A 22 10.54 -0.56 -6.81
C LYS A 22 10.97 0.51 -7.81
N ASP A 23 11.07 0.17 -9.08
CA ASP A 23 11.38 1.15 -10.14
C ASP A 23 10.25 2.17 -10.32
N TRP A 24 9.00 1.72 -10.24
CA TRP A 24 7.84 2.60 -10.24
C TRP A 24 7.82 3.53 -9.01
N TRP A 25 8.13 3.01 -7.82
CA TRP A 25 8.19 3.84 -6.61
C TRP A 25 9.21 4.97 -6.71
N LYS A 26 10.36 4.78 -7.38
CA LYS A 26 11.36 5.86 -7.56
C LYS A 26 10.79 7.12 -8.22
N VAL A 27 9.75 6.99 -9.06
CA VAL A 27 9.09 8.14 -9.69
C VAL A 27 7.88 8.65 -8.92
N CYS A 28 7.24 7.81 -8.09
CA CYS A 28 6.12 8.21 -7.24
C CYS A 28 6.55 8.88 -5.94
N GLU A 29 7.60 8.37 -5.30
CA GLU A 29 8.06 8.80 -3.97
C GLU A 29 8.36 10.30 -3.88
N PRO A 30 8.97 10.97 -4.88
CA PRO A 30 9.22 12.42 -4.82
C PRO A 30 7.95 13.28 -4.81
N CYS A 31 6.81 12.72 -5.21
CA CYS A 31 5.52 13.40 -5.26
C CYS A 31 4.71 13.23 -3.97
N GLN A 32 5.25 12.51 -2.97
CA GLN A 32 4.52 12.08 -1.78
C GLN A 32 5.19 12.60 -0.50
N THR A 33 4.41 12.76 0.56
CA THR A 33 4.91 13.11 1.89
C THR A 33 4.29 12.17 2.92
N PRO A 34 5.03 11.14 3.37
CA PRO A 34 4.52 10.17 4.33
C PRO A 34 4.39 10.78 5.73
N LEU A 35 3.41 10.30 6.50
CA LEU A 35 3.13 10.83 7.85
C LEU A 35 4.05 10.29 8.94
N SER A 36 4.63 9.10 8.74
CA SER A 36 5.32 8.33 9.79
C SER A 36 6.52 7.53 9.25
N TRP A 37 7.12 7.99 8.15
CA TRP A 37 8.28 7.35 7.56
C TRP A 37 9.58 7.99 8.01
N GLU A 38 10.61 7.17 8.22
CA GLU A 38 11.93 7.60 8.63
C GLU A 38 13.01 7.11 7.67
N GLY A 39 13.96 8.00 7.37
CA GLY A 39 15.11 7.69 6.52
C GLY A 39 14.82 7.82 5.01
N PRO A 40 15.60 7.14 4.15
CA PRO A 40 15.46 7.26 2.70
C PRO A 40 14.12 6.66 2.22
N PRO A 41 13.62 6.98 1.02
CA PRO A 41 12.35 6.45 0.55
C PRO A 41 12.36 4.90 0.41
N PRO A 42 11.19 4.21 0.35
CA PRO A 42 11.06 2.76 0.33
C PRO A 42 11.95 2.06 -0.69
N SER A 43 12.06 2.61 -1.90
CA SER A 43 12.91 2.12 -2.99
C SER A 43 14.41 2.08 -2.64
N LYS A 44 14.81 2.76 -1.54
CA LYS A 44 16.17 2.87 -1.02
C LYS A 44 16.33 2.33 0.41
N GLY A 45 15.32 1.66 0.96
CA GLY A 45 15.44 0.90 2.20
C GLY A 45 15.24 1.68 3.51
N GLY A 46 14.42 2.73 3.51
CA GLY A 46 13.94 3.34 4.75
C GLY A 46 12.98 2.44 5.52
N LYS A 47 12.45 2.93 6.64
CA LYS A 47 11.59 2.16 7.54
C LYS A 47 10.40 2.99 8.04
N GLY A 48 9.34 2.29 8.41
CA GLY A 48 8.09 2.88 8.91
C GLY A 48 6.92 2.58 7.97
N GLU A 49 5.84 3.34 8.16
CA GLU A 49 4.63 3.23 7.32
C GLU A 49 4.67 4.31 6.24
N TRP A 50 4.85 3.91 4.98
CA TRP A 50 4.81 4.86 3.86
C TRP A 50 3.37 5.32 3.59
N TRP A 51 2.43 4.37 3.65
CA TRP A 51 0.98 4.63 3.59
C TRP A 51 0.38 4.35 4.96
N LYS A 52 -0.30 5.35 5.54
CA LYS A 52 -0.96 5.20 6.84
C LYS A 52 -2.30 4.48 6.65
N PRO A 53 -2.56 3.34 7.32
CA PRO A 53 -3.86 2.68 7.25
C PRO A 53 -4.95 3.54 7.91
N MET A 54 -6.17 3.37 7.43
CA MET A 54 -7.38 4.04 7.95
C MET A 54 -8.39 2.98 8.38
N ASP A 55 -9.10 3.26 9.47
CA ASP A 55 -10.19 2.42 9.93
C ASP A 55 -11.45 2.64 9.09
N GLU A 56 -12.09 1.55 8.69
CA GLU A 56 -13.38 1.58 8.01
C GLU A 56 -14.51 1.83 9.03
N CYS A 57 -15.06 3.05 9.06
CA CYS A 57 -16.11 3.41 10.01
C CYS A 57 -17.52 2.98 9.59
N PHE A 58 -17.75 2.75 8.29
CA PHE A 58 -19.06 2.42 7.74
C PHE A 58 -18.94 1.64 6.43
N HIS A 59 -19.78 0.61 6.30
CA HIS A 59 -20.04 -0.14 5.09
C HIS A 59 -21.53 -0.52 5.07
N ASP A 60 -22.20 -0.38 3.93
CA ASP A 60 -23.64 -0.66 3.82
C ASP A 60 -23.97 -2.12 3.45
N GLY A 61 -22.93 -2.94 3.25
CA GLY A 61 -23.04 -4.36 2.94
C GLY A 61 -23.17 -4.66 1.45
N HIS A 62 -23.23 -3.64 0.58
CA HIS A 62 -23.33 -3.85 -0.85
C HIS A 62 -21.94 -4.02 -1.48
N PRO A 63 -21.78 -4.96 -2.42
CA PRO A 63 -20.52 -5.12 -3.14
C PRO A 63 -20.31 -3.98 -4.14
N ALA A 64 -19.08 -3.44 -4.24
CA ALA A 64 -18.77 -2.33 -5.15
C ALA A 64 -19.00 -2.66 -6.64
N THR A 65 -19.09 -3.93 -7.00
CA THR A 65 -19.13 -4.41 -8.39
C THR A 65 -20.43 -5.10 -8.80
N SER A 66 -21.45 -5.18 -7.93
CA SER A 66 -22.75 -5.72 -8.33
C SER A 66 -23.94 -5.01 -7.68
N TYR A 67 -24.95 -4.74 -8.52
CA TYR A 67 -26.29 -4.34 -8.10
C TYR A 67 -27.18 -5.59 -8.23
N LYS A 68 -27.92 -5.95 -7.19
CA LYS A 68 -29.02 -6.92 -7.26
C LYS A 68 -30.35 -6.19 -7.19
#